data_AF-A0A1M5H2E9-F1
#
_entry.id   AF-A0A1M5H2E9-F1
#
_cell.length_a   1.000
_cell.length_b   1.000
_cell.length_c   1.000
_cell.angle_alpha   90.00
_cell.angle_beta   90.00
_cell.angle_gamma   90.00
#
_symmetry.space_group_name_H-M   'P 1'
#
loop_
_entity.id
_entity.type
_entity.pdbx_description
1 polymer ?
#
loop_
_entity_poly.entity_id
_entity_poly.type
_entity_poly.pdbx_seq_one_letter_code
_entity_poly.pdbx_strand_id
1 'polypeptide(L)'
;MPEFYDQSTCDYQPAAQPYLDAIARGIRDRAAARTFLLKKTEYAQAYAGAEPVWIEQWKKRDSKKSMKCPFWSNYWYEPCQNCDCRIDDSVSMEIDAIFFLRNAELKTLAVHIEMKRDGEGLSIGQAEAYRPRAACYRDKRRVRKTLLAHDHFITVLFCGIGTDIPLAEQHFDSVILHENARKVFPKYPAG
;
A
#
# COMPACT_ATOMS: atom_id res chain seq x y z
N MET A 1 19.15 -8.39 -4.12
CA MET A 1 18.33 -7.16 -4.17
C MET A 1 17.42 -7.21 -2.95
N PRO A 2 17.28 -6.10 -2.20
CA PRO A 2 16.52 -6.09 -0.97
C PRO A 2 15.04 -6.43 -1.22
N GLU A 3 14.67 -7.66 -0.91
CA GLU A 3 13.26 -8.05 -0.77
C GLU A 3 12.62 -7.40 0.46
N PHE A 4 13.47 -7.07 1.44
CA PHE A 4 13.15 -6.38 2.68
C PHE A 4 14.13 -5.24 2.90
N TYR A 5 13.71 -4.31 3.74
CA TYR A 5 14.51 -3.14 4.05
C TYR A 5 15.89 -3.51 4.60
N ASP A 6 16.90 -2.81 4.07
CA ASP A 6 18.27 -2.80 4.58
C ASP A 6 18.66 -1.32 4.73
N GLN A 7 18.97 -0.92 5.96
CA GLN A 7 19.35 0.45 6.32
C GLN A 7 20.60 0.94 5.57
N SER A 8 21.42 0.03 5.05
CA SER A 8 22.63 0.40 4.30
C SER A 8 22.35 0.86 2.87
N THR A 9 21.16 0.57 2.31
CA THR A 9 20.86 0.85 0.90
C THR A 9 19.65 1.74 0.66
N CYS A 10 18.73 1.85 1.62
CA CYS A 10 17.50 2.64 1.47
C CYS A 10 17.32 3.64 2.63
N ASP A 11 17.21 4.93 2.30
CA ASP A 11 16.99 6.01 3.27
C ASP A 11 15.54 6.51 3.27
N TYR A 12 14.64 5.82 2.59
CA TYR A 12 13.23 6.22 2.52
C TYR A 12 12.52 5.97 3.86
N GLN A 13 12.06 7.05 4.50
CA GLN A 13 11.31 7.05 5.76
C GLN A 13 11.84 6.02 6.80
N PRO A 14 13.08 6.14 7.30
CA PRO A 14 13.72 5.11 8.12
C PRO A 14 12.91 4.73 9.38
N ALA A 15 12.14 5.67 9.94
CA ALA A 15 11.26 5.41 11.08
C ALA A 15 10.00 4.60 10.72
N ALA A 16 9.53 4.70 9.47
CA ALA A 16 8.37 3.98 8.95
C ALA A 16 8.70 2.55 8.54
N GLN A 17 9.95 2.31 8.12
CA GLN A 17 10.37 1.05 7.51
C GLN A 17 10.10 -0.20 8.36
N PRO A 18 10.31 -0.22 9.70
CA PRO A 18 9.99 -1.39 10.51
C PRO A 18 8.51 -1.81 10.43
N TYR A 19 7.60 -0.83 10.33
CA TYR A 19 6.16 -1.08 10.18
C TYR A 19 5.86 -1.65 8.79
N LEU A 20 6.38 -1.00 7.75
CA LEU A 20 6.19 -1.40 6.37
C LEU A 20 6.78 -2.79 6.08
N ASP A 21 7.94 -3.13 6.65
CA ASP A 21 8.57 -4.44 6.56
C ASP A 21 7.70 -5.54 7.21
N ALA A 22 7.11 -5.26 8.38
CA ALA A 22 6.20 -6.20 9.04
C ALA A 22 4.92 -6.42 8.20
N ILE A 23 4.39 -5.36 7.60
CA ILE A 23 3.25 -5.42 6.67
C ILE A 23 3.60 -6.28 5.45
N ALA A 24 4.73 -5.99 4.81
CA ALA A 24 5.25 -6.71 3.65
C ALA A 24 5.39 -8.22 3.95
N ARG A 25 6.02 -8.59 5.06
CA ARG A 25 6.16 -9.99 5.49
C ARG A 25 4.80 -10.64 5.75
N GLY A 26 3.89 -9.95 6.41
CA GLY A 26 2.55 -10.48 6.66
C GLY A 26 1.79 -10.76 5.37
N ILE A 27 1.75 -9.80 4.44
CA ILE A 27 1.06 -9.96 3.15
C ILE A 27 1.66 -11.12 2.35
N ARG A 28 2.99 -11.20 2.28
CA ARG A 28 3.70 -12.25 1.54
C ARG A 28 3.47 -13.64 2.15
N ASP A 29 3.64 -13.76 3.47
CA ASP A 29 3.82 -15.08 4.10
C ASP A 29 2.58 -15.59 4.86
N ARG A 30 1.59 -14.74 5.15
CA ARG A 30 0.48 -15.07 6.04
C ARG A 30 -0.88 -14.84 5.38
N ALA A 31 -1.58 -15.94 5.07
CA ALA A 31 -2.96 -15.90 4.61
C ALA A 31 -3.87 -15.11 5.57
N ALA A 32 -3.69 -15.29 6.88
CA ALA A 32 -4.46 -14.56 7.89
C ALA A 32 -4.28 -13.03 7.81
N ALA A 33 -3.08 -12.53 7.46
CA ALA A 33 -2.84 -11.10 7.28
C ALA A 33 -3.53 -10.57 6.02
N ARG A 34 -3.52 -11.34 4.92
CA ARG A 34 -4.28 -11.00 3.71
C ARG A 34 -5.78 -10.98 3.98
N THR A 35 -6.32 -11.99 4.65
CA THR A 35 -7.74 -12.01 5.06
C THR A 35 -8.09 -10.83 5.96
N PHE A 36 -7.21 -10.49 6.90
CA PHE A 36 -7.42 -9.37 7.81
C PHE A 36 -7.50 -8.02 7.07
N LEU A 37 -6.61 -7.77 6.11
CA LEU A 37 -6.63 -6.57 5.26
C LEU A 37 -7.93 -6.43 4.47
N LEU A 38 -8.46 -7.55 3.98
CA LEU A 38 -9.63 -7.55 3.10
C LEU A 38 -10.96 -7.57 3.88
N LYS A 39 -10.96 -7.92 5.17
CA LYS A 39 -12.17 -8.28 5.93
C LYS A 39 -13.30 -7.24 5.88
N LYS A 40 -12.97 -5.95 5.81
CA LYS A 40 -13.94 -4.84 5.82
C LYS A 40 -14.15 -4.19 4.44
N THR A 41 -13.53 -4.74 3.39
CA THR A 41 -13.63 -4.17 2.04
C THR A 41 -14.69 -4.90 1.23
N GLU A 42 -15.17 -4.27 0.16
CA GLU A 42 -16.10 -4.91 -0.80
C GLU A 42 -15.50 -6.17 -1.47
N TYR A 43 -14.18 -6.33 -1.41
CA TYR A 43 -13.45 -7.42 -2.04
C TYR A 43 -13.18 -8.61 -1.12
N ALA A 44 -13.63 -8.58 0.14
CA ALA A 44 -13.40 -9.63 1.13
C ALA A 44 -13.70 -11.04 0.61
N GLN A 45 -14.87 -11.20 -0.04
CA GLN A 45 -15.32 -12.47 -0.58
C GLN A 45 -14.62 -12.83 -1.89
N ALA A 46 -14.55 -11.89 -2.84
CA ALA A 46 -13.98 -12.12 -4.17
C ALA A 46 -12.47 -12.44 -4.15
N TYR A 47 -11.77 -12.03 -3.09
CA TYR A 47 -10.34 -12.28 -2.87
C TYR A 47 -10.07 -13.17 -1.67
N ALA A 48 -11.06 -13.94 -1.22
CA ALA A 48 -10.85 -14.97 -0.21
C ALA A 48 -9.82 -15.99 -0.71
N GLY A 49 -8.77 -16.24 0.08
CA GLY A 49 -7.67 -17.12 -0.32
C GLY A 49 -6.79 -16.57 -1.45
N ALA A 50 -6.86 -15.28 -1.77
CA ALA A 50 -5.99 -14.68 -2.78
C ALA A 50 -4.52 -14.78 -2.37
N GLU A 51 -3.67 -15.06 -3.36
CA GLU A 51 -2.24 -15.26 -3.18
C GLU A 51 -1.45 -14.03 -3.63
N PRO A 52 -0.31 -13.72 -2.98
CA PRO A 52 0.49 -12.56 -3.30
C PRO A 52 1.22 -12.73 -4.63
N VAL A 53 1.15 -11.71 -5.49
CA VAL A 53 1.81 -11.68 -6.80
C VAL A 53 3.23 -11.09 -6.70
N TRP A 54 3.95 -11.53 -5.67
CA TRP A 54 5.18 -10.91 -5.19
C TRP A 54 6.29 -10.88 -6.24
N ILE A 55 6.61 -12.06 -6.80
CA ILE A 55 7.71 -12.23 -7.76
C ILE A 55 7.44 -11.52 -9.09
N GLU A 56 6.18 -11.47 -9.55
CA GLU A 56 5.84 -10.80 -10.81
C GLU A 56 5.96 -9.28 -10.67
N GLN A 57 5.43 -8.70 -9.60
CA GLN A 57 5.55 -7.26 -9.35
C GLN A 57 7.01 -6.88 -9.17
N TRP A 58 7.79 -7.72 -8.48
CA TRP A 58 9.23 -7.54 -8.33
C TRP A 58 9.94 -7.48 -9.69
N LYS A 59 9.78 -8.51 -10.53
CA LYS A 59 10.40 -8.57 -11.87
C LYS A 59 9.97 -7.41 -12.74
N LYS A 60 8.73 -6.94 -12.61
CA LYS A 60 8.20 -5.82 -13.38
C LYS A 60 8.78 -4.48 -12.93
N ARG A 61 8.87 -4.26 -11.61
CA ARG A 61 9.35 -2.99 -11.06
C ARG A 61 10.86 -2.83 -11.20
N ASP A 62 11.61 -3.88 -10.90
CA ASP A 62 13.08 -3.84 -10.87
C ASP A 62 13.73 -4.97 -11.67
N SER A 63 13.39 -5.04 -12.96
CA SER A 63 13.95 -6.03 -13.90
C SER A 63 15.48 -6.00 -13.99
N LYS A 64 16.08 -4.83 -13.75
CA LYS A 64 17.54 -4.60 -13.83
C LYS A 64 18.25 -4.78 -12.49
N LYS A 65 17.52 -5.06 -11.42
CA LYS A 65 18.05 -5.19 -10.05
C LYS A 65 18.82 -3.96 -9.56
N SER A 66 18.33 -2.78 -9.89
CA SER A 66 18.95 -1.49 -9.59
C SER A 66 18.28 -0.72 -8.45
N MET A 67 17.15 -1.19 -7.92
CA MET A 67 16.47 -0.48 -6.85
C MET A 67 17.21 -0.62 -5.51
N LYS A 68 17.27 0.51 -4.82
CA LYS A 68 17.86 0.67 -3.49
C LYS A 68 16.89 0.31 -2.35
N CYS A 69 15.63 0.73 -2.52
CA CYS A 69 14.54 0.42 -1.61
C CYS A 69 13.78 -0.83 -2.07
N PRO A 70 13.07 -1.52 -1.14
CA PRO A 70 12.26 -2.67 -1.50
C PRO A 70 11.28 -2.36 -2.65
N PHE A 71 11.12 -3.31 -3.57
CA PHE A 71 10.29 -3.12 -4.76
C PHE A 71 8.81 -2.89 -4.45
N TRP A 72 8.36 -3.02 -3.22
CA TRP A 72 6.98 -2.79 -2.80
C TRP A 72 6.78 -1.43 -2.12
N SER A 73 7.84 -0.64 -1.87
CA SER A 73 7.76 0.65 -1.15
C SER A 73 7.91 1.88 -2.06
N ASN A 74 7.54 3.08 -1.60
CA ASN A 74 7.91 4.37 -2.23
C ASN A 74 7.44 4.45 -3.70
N TYR A 75 6.12 4.46 -3.91
CA TYR A 75 5.55 4.64 -5.23
C TYR A 75 5.17 6.10 -5.44
N TRP A 76 5.86 6.78 -6.36
CA TRP A 76 5.53 8.15 -6.72
C TRP A 76 4.45 8.20 -7.79
N TYR A 77 3.44 9.02 -7.52
CA TYR A 77 2.55 9.52 -8.54
C TYR A 77 3.30 10.53 -9.40
N GLU A 78 3.26 10.36 -10.73
CA GLU A 78 3.66 11.42 -11.66
C GLU A 78 2.38 12.07 -12.19
N PRO A 79 2.28 13.40 -12.28
CA PRO A 79 1.10 14.08 -12.80
C PRO A 79 0.63 13.56 -14.17
N CYS A 80 -0.67 13.36 -14.34
CA CYS A 80 -1.31 13.10 -15.63
C CYS A 80 -2.13 14.34 -16.04
N GLN A 81 -1.80 14.96 -17.18
CA GLN A 81 -2.53 16.14 -17.68
C GLN A 81 -3.97 15.84 -18.14
N ASN A 82 -4.26 14.58 -18.50
CA ASN A 82 -5.56 14.15 -19.03
C ASN A 82 -6.33 13.25 -18.06
N CYS A 83 -6.02 13.32 -16.76
CA CYS A 83 -6.65 12.49 -15.76
C CYS A 83 -7.00 13.31 -14.51
N ASP A 84 -8.19 13.10 -13.94
CA ASP A 84 -8.68 13.75 -12.72
C ASP A 84 -8.06 13.14 -11.43
N CYS A 85 -6.79 12.75 -11.54
CA CYS A 85 -6.06 11.97 -10.55
C CYS A 85 -5.46 12.79 -9.41
N ARG A 86 -5.62 14.11 -9.46
CA ARG A 86 -5.04 15.06 -8.53
C ARG A 86 -6.16 15.93 -7.99
N ILE A 87 -6.15 16.11 -6.68
CA ILE A 87 -6.88 17.19 -6.02
C ILE A 87 -5.91 18.37 -5.92
N ASP A 88 -6.34 19.54 -6.37
CA ASP A 88 -5.57 20.78 -6.23
C ASP A 88 -5.21 21.00 -4.75
N ASP A 89 -4.02 21.53 -4.48
CA ASP A 89 -3.46 21.75 -3.13
C ASP A 89 -3.19 20.49 -2.28
N SER A 90 -3.42 19.27 -2.79
CA SER A 90 -2.95 18.05 -2.09
C SER A 90 -1.42 17.96 -2.09
N VAL A 91 -0.84 17.80 -0.88
CA VAL A 91 0.61 17.90 -0.66
C VAL A 91 1.40 16.63 -0.95
N SER A 92 0.81 15.44 -0.72
CA SER A 92 1.53 14.19 -0.91
C SER A 92 1.29 13.64 -2.31
N MET A 93 2.34 13.25 -3.04
CA MET A 93 2.25 12.48 -4.30
C MET A 93 2.71 11.03 -4.13
N GLU A 94 3.01 10.61 -2.91
CA GLU A 94 3.59 9.30 -2.64
C GLU A 94 2.54 8.29 -2.16
N ILE A 95 2.83 7.02 -2.38
CA ILE A 95 2.19 5.86 -1.74
C ILE A 95 3.31 5.08 -1.06
N ASP A 96 3.21 4.90 0.26
CA ASP A 96 4.27 4.26 1.04
C ASP A 96 4.55 2.83 0.59
N ALA A 97 3.50 2.05 0.30
CA ALA A 97 3.65 0.72 -0.27
C ALA A 97 2.49 0.28 -1.17
N ILE A 98 2.78 -0.57 -2.15
CA ILE A 98 1.77 -1.24 -2.99
C ILE A 98 2.06 -2.73 -3.07
N PHE A 99 1.03 -3.54 -2.81
CA PHE A 99 1.07 -5.00 -2.94
C PHE A 99 0.03 -5.48 -3.94
N PHE A 100 0.20 -6.69 -4.47
CA PHE A 100 -0.73 -7.28 -5.43
C PHE A 100 -1.18 -8.65 -4.96
N LEU A 101 -2.49 -8.89 -5.02
CA LEU A 101 -3.11 -10.17 -4.70
C LEU A 101 -3.85 -10.69 -5.94
N ARG A 102 -3.81 -12.00 -6.18
CA ARG A 102 -4.56 -12.65 -7.27
C ARG A 102 -5.53 -13.67 -6.72
N ASN A 103 -6.79 -13.58 -7.13
CA ASN A 103 -7.82 -14.53 -6.74
C ASN A 103 -7.88 -15.74 -7.67
N ALA A 104 -8.79 -16.68 -7.39
CA ALA A 104 -8.98 -17.90 -8.18
C ALA A 104 -9.46 -17.64 -9.62
N GLU A 105 -10.08 -16.48 -9.88
CA GLU A 105 -10.51 -16.05 -11.22
C GLU A 105 -9.40 -15.32 -12.00
N LEU A 106 -8.16 -15.34 -11.48
CA LEU A 106 -7.00 -14.64 -12.03
C LEU A 106 -7.12 -13.11 -12.05
N LYS A 107 -8.11 -12.56 -11.34
CA LYS A 107 -8.26 -11.12 -11.14
C LYS A 107 -7.21 -10.63 -10.16
N THR A 108 -6.59 -9.50 -10.50
CA THR A 108 -5.51 -8.92 -9.69
C THR A 108 -6.02 -7.68 -8.94
N LEU A 109 -5.80 -7.64 -7.63
CA LEU A 109 -6.12 -6.53 -6.73
C LEU A 109 -4.83 -5.83 -6.31
N ALA A 110 -4.76 -4.51 -6.47
CA ALA A 110 -3.71 -3.69 -5.87
C ALA A 110 -4.12 -3.24 -4.45
N VAL A 111 -3.25 -3.45 -3.47
CA VAL A 111 -3.43 -2.97 -2.09
C VAL A 111 -2.50 -1.79 -1.89
N HIS A 112 -3.07 -0.59 -1.84
CA HIS A 112 -2.36 0.67 -1.62
C HIS A 112 -2.30 0.96 -0.13
N ILE A 113 -1.09 1.16 0.40
CA ILE A 113 -0.87 1.31 1.83
C ILE A 113 -0.26 2.68 2.13
N GLU A 114 -0.92 3.40 3.03
CA GLU A 114 -0.38 4.55 3.76
C GLU A 114 -0.07 4.09 5.18
N MET A 115 1.05 4.57 5.74
CA MET A 115 1.46 4.27 7.10
C MET A 115 1.76 5.56 7.86
N LYS A 116 1.05 5.78 8.96
CA LYS A 116 1.33 6.83 9.95
C LYS A 116 1.73 6.18 11.26
N ARG A 117 2.80 6.66 11.89
CA ARG A 117 3.19 6.25 13.24
C ARG A 117 2.29 6.89 14.29
N ASP A 118 2.42 6.44 15.53
CA ASP A 118 1.84 7.16 16.67
C ASP A 118 2.36 8.61 16.71
N GLY A 119 1.43 9.55 16.84
CA GLY A 119 1.68 10.99 16.80
C GLY A 119 1.79 11.59 15.39
N GLU A 120 1.72 10.78 14.33
CA GLU A 120 1.69 11.28 12.95
C GLU A 120 0.25 11.37 12.44
N GLY A 121 -0.18 12.59 12.10
CA GLY A 121 -1.46 12.85 11.45
C GLY A 121 -1.38 12.72 9.93
N LEU A 122 -2.56 12.71 9.30
CA LEU A 122 -2.68 12.95 7.86
C LEU A 122 -2.50 14.44 7.59
N SER A 123 -1.66 14.79 6.62
CA SER A 123 -1.54 16.17 6.16
C SER A 123 -2.81 16.61 5.45
N ILE A 124 -3.02 17.92 5.34
CA ILE A 124 -4.19 18.51 4.65
C ILE A 124 -4.32 17.92 3.24
N GLY A 125 -5.52 17.44 2.90
CA GLY A 125 -5.83 16.87 1.58
C GLY A 125 -5.23 15.48 1.31
N GLN A 126 -4.48 14.91 2.26
CA GLN A 126 -3.82 13.61 2.06
C GLN A 126 -4.84 12.47 2.03
N ALA A 127 -5.83 12.49 2.92
CA ALA A 127 -6.86 11.46 3.00
C ALA A 127 -7.71 11.45 1.73
N GLU A 128 -8.24 12.62 1.39
CA GLU A 128 -9.14 12.89 0.27
C GLU A 128 -8.49 12.49 -1.06
N ALA A 129 -7.20 12.79 -1.23
CA ALA A 129 -6.47 12.51 -2.47
C ALA A 129 -6.02 11.05 -2.61
N TYR A 130 -6.18 10.21 -1.58
CA TYR A 130 -5.59 8.88 -1.59
C TYR A 130 -6.35 7.91 -2.52
N ARG A 131 -7.67 7.82 -2.40
CA ARG A 131 -8.51 6.96 -3.26
C ARG A 131 -8.47 7.38 -4.73
N PRO A 132 -8.61 8.67 -5.11
CA PRO A 132 -8.45 9.11 -6.50
C PRO A 132 -7.10 8.70 -7.09
N ARG A 133 -6.02 8.84 -6.32
CA ARG A 133 -4.69 8.42 -6.75
C ARG A 133 -4.60 6.92 -6.98
N ALA A 134 -5.08 6.09 -6.05
CA ALA A 134 -5.08 4.64 -6.21
C ALA A 134 -5.87 4.22 -7.48
N ALA A 135 -7.02 4.85 -7.74
CA ALA A 135 -7.78 4.63 -8.98
C ALA A 135 -6.95 4.92 -10.24
N CYS A 136 -6.08 5.91 -10.18
CA CYS A 136 -5.21 6.28 -11.28
C CYS A 136 -4.01 5.38 -11.49
N TYR A 137 -3.66 4.54 -10.52
CA TYR A 137 -2.69 3.45 -10.72
C TYR A 137 -3.30 2.33 -11.57
N ARG A 138 -4.62 2.17 -11.55
CA ARG A 138 -5.38 1.22 -12.38
C ARG A 138 -5.62 1.73 -13.80
N ASP A 139 -5.73 3.03 -13.99
CA ASP A 139 -6.20 3.65 -15.25
C ASP A 139 -5.38 3.22 -16.48
N LYS A 140 -6.06 2.60 -17.45
CA LYS A 140 -5.48 2.07 -18.69
C LYS A 140 -5.08 3.16 -19.69
N ARG A 141 -5.58 4.39 -19.53
CA ARG A 141 -5.14 5.53 -20.36
C ARG A 141 -3.66 5.83 -20.18
N ARG A 142 -3.03 5.29 -19.12
CA ARG A 142 -1.61 5.43 -18.84
C ARG A 142 -0.91 4.09 -18.64
N VAL A 143 0.07 3.80 -19.49
CA VAL A 143 0.92 2.62 -19.32
C VAL A 143 1.93 2.85 -18.20
N ARG A 144 1.85 2.04 -17.13
CA ARG A 144 2.82 2.04 -16.02
C ARG A 144 3.78 0.88 -16.16
N LYS A 145 5.01 1.17 -16.63
CA LYS A 145 6.03 0.14 -16.92
C LYS A 145 6.46 -0.64 -15.67
N THR A 146 6.44 0.00 -14.51
CA THR A 146 6.94 -0.53 -13.23
C THR A 146 5.84 -1.13 -12.33
N LEU A 147 4.60 -1.20 -12.82
CA LEU A 147 3.44 -1.64 -12.04
C LEU A 147 2.66 -2.75 -12.75
N LEU A 148 2.26 -3.79 -12.05
CA LEU A 148 1.35 -4.79 -12.58
C LEU A 148 0.00 -4.16 -12.95
N ALA A 149 -0.55 -4.63 -14.07
CA ALA A 149 -1.93 -4.36 -14.39
C ALA A 149 -2.82 -5.06 -13.35
N HIS A 150 -3.92 -4.40 -12.97
CA HIS A 150 -4.83 -4.90 -11.96
C HIS A 150 -6.27 -4.50 -12.32
N ASP A 151 -7.22 -5.32 -11.88
CA ASP A 151 -8.65 -5.15 -12.12
C ASP A 151 -9.29 -4.28 -11.02
N HIS A 152 -8.83 -4.47 -9.80
CA HIS A 152 -9.37 -3.83 -8.60
C HIS A 152 -8.25 -3.16 -7.80
N PHE A 153 -8.60 -2.23 -6.93
CA PHE A 153 -7.69 -1.68 -5.93
C PHE A 153 -8.42 -1.44 -4.62
N ILE A 154 -7.68 -1.43 -3.51
CA ILE A 154 -8.14 -0.90 -2.22
C ILE A 154 -7.10 0.05 -1.64
N THR A 155 -7.56 0.96 -0.79
CA THR A 155 -6.74 1.85 0.02
C THR A 155 -6.79 1.45 1.49
N VAL A 156 -5.61 1.29 2.09
CA VAL A 156 -5.48 0.86 3.48
C VAL A 156 -4.60 1.84 4.22
N LEU A 157 -5.10 2.35 5.34
CA LEU A 157 -4.32 3.16 6.26
C LEU A 157 -3.91 2.31 7.47
N PHE A 158 -2.63 2.26 7.77
CA PHE A 158 -2.13 1.86 9.07
C PHE A 158 -1.83 3.10 9.89
N CYS A 159 -2.40 3.20 11.09
CA CYS A 159 -2.27 4.39 11.91
C CYS A 159 -2.40 4.09 13.40
N GLY A 160 -2.20 5.11 14.23
CA GLY A 160 -2.36 5.02 15.67
C GLY A 160 -2.78 6.33 16.30
N ILE A 161 -2.25 6.62 17.48
CA ILE A 161 -2.62 7.79 18.28
C ILE A 161 -2.39 9.07 17.48
N GLY A 162 -3.37 9.98 17.50
CA GLY A 162 -3.27 11.29 16.83
C GLY A 162 -3.77 11.33 15.39
N THR A 163 -4.19 10.20 14.81
CA THR A 163 -4.90 10.19 13.53
C THR A 163 -6.40 10.47 13.73
N ASP A 164 -6.97 11.36 12.91
CA ASP A 164 -8.42 11.56 12.81
C ASP A 164 -9.08 10.35 12.13
N ILE A 165 -9.54 9.39 12.94
CA ILE A 165 -10.14 8.14 12.46
C ILE A 165 -11.45 8.39 11.69
N PRO A 166 -12.41 9.20 12.20
CA PRO A 166 -13.63 9.51 11.45
C PRO A 166 -13.37 10.11 10.06
N LEU A 167 -12.36 10.96 9.91
CA LEU A 167 -11.95 11.47 8.60
C LEU A 167 -11.34 10.37 7.74
N ALA A 168 -10.40 9.59 8.29
CA ALA A 168 -9.72 8.52 7.55
C ALA A 168 -10.70 7.45 7.03
N GLU A 169 -11.68 7.03 7.83
CA GLU A 169 -12.66 6.01 7.43
C GLU A 169 -13.55 6.44 6.26
N GLN A 170 -13.63 7.74 5.94
CA GLN A 170 -14.35 8.23 4.75
C GLN A 170 -13.58 8.03 3.45
N HIS A 171 -12.25 7.91 3.52
CA HIS A 171 -11.36 7.94 2.36
C HIS A 171 -10.58 6.64 2.13
N PHE A 172 -10.46 5.79 3.16
CA PHE A 172 -9.79 4.51 3.08
C PHE A 172 -10.78 3.34 3.12
N ASP A 173 -10.58 2.32 2.28
CA ASP A 173 -11.37 1.07 2.33
C ASP A 173 -11.16 0.31 3.64
N SER A 174 -10.00 0.48 4.27
CA SER A 174 -9.71 -0.09 5.59
C SER A 174 -8.77 0.81 6.39
N VAL A 175 -9.16 1.14 7.61
CA VAL A 175 -8.32 1.80 8.61
C VAL A 175 -7.92 0.78 9.68
N ILE A 176 -6.61 0.57 9.86
CA ILE A 176 -6.03 -0.44 10.73
C ILE A 176 -5.18 0.23 11.80
N LEU A 177 -5.67 0.18 13.03
CA LEU A 177 -4.91 0.66 14.19
C LEU A 177 -3.68 -0.23 14.46
N HIS A 178 -2.57 0.35 14.87
CA HIS A 178 -1.32 -0.38 15.19
C HIS A 178 -1.55 -1.51 16.20
N GLU A 179 -2.40 -1.30 17.20
CA GLU A 179 -2.77 -2.34 18.18
C GLU A 179 -3.42 -3.57 17.57
N ASN A 180 -4.14 -3.42 16.46
CA ASN A 180 -4.77 -4.51 15.75
C ASN A 180 -3.80 -5.13 14.75
N ALA A 181 -2.95 -4.33 14.11
CA ALA A 181 -1.88 -4.82 13.25
C ALA A 181 -0.92 -5.74 14.02
N ARG A 182 -0.54 -5.39 15.25
CA ARG A 182 0.33 -6.21 16.12
C ARG A 182 -0.15 -7.63 16.36
N LYS A 183 -1.47 -7.85 16.35
CA LYS A 183 -2.07 -9.17 16.58
C LYS A 183 -1.96 -10.09 15.36
N VAL A 184 -1.70 -9.52 14.18
CA VAL A 184 -1.81 -10.22 12.90
C VAL A 184 -0.51 -10.22 12.10
N PHE A 185 0.26 -9.13 12.16
CA PHE A 185 1.49 -8.95 11.41
C PHE A 185 2.70 -9.32 12.29
N PRO A 186 3.47 -10.36 11.94
CA PRO A 186 4.64 -10.75 12.72
C PRO A 186 5.68 -9.63 12.78
N LYS A 187 6.27 -9.42 13.96
CA LYS A 187 7.31 -8.38 14.20
C LYS A 187 6.83 -6.94 13.97
N TYR A 188 5.53 -6.69 13.94
CA TYR A 188 5.00 -5.34 13.88
C TYR A 188 5.38 -4.55 15.16
N PRO A 189 5.88 -3.30 15.05
CA PRO A 189 6.37 -2.56 16.21
C PRO A 189 5.31 -2.22 17.27
N ALA A 190 5.77 -1.94 18.49
CA ALA A 190 4.96 -1.70 19.68
C ALA A 190 4.17 -0.37 19.68
N GLY A 191 4.46 0.55 18.75
CA GLY A 191 4.07 1.97 18.89
C GLY A 191 5.18 2.74 19.59
#